data_AF-A0A917HJ76-F1
#
_entry.id   AF-A0A917HJ76-F1
#
_cell.length_a   1.000
_cell.length_b   1.000
_cell.length_c   1.000
_cell.angle_alpha   90.00
_cell.angle_beta   90.00
_cell.angle_gamma   90.00
#
_symmetry.space_group_name_H-M   'P 1'
#
loop_
_entity.id
_entity.type
_entity.pdbx_description
1 polymer ?
#
loop_
_entity_poly.entity_id
_entity_poly.type
_entity_poly.pdbx_seq_one_letter_code
_entity_poly.pdbx_strand_id
1 'polypeptide(L)'
;MRLSLSLSLCLLFTPAILSAASRNPADYPLRIHIFGRNQTTFYSMRSVDESKGDGRANLFENGEARGVDFNYSCSDKLRASFGYETYPAKWKKPGRELIVLMPVFGRSNAYWTCNLQTDVKSFAYATHNGRMNSEPVEAFKTWMVNHDYDPEHGKDVPTKREPSAAEAPPSAPPQQ
;
A
#
# COMPACT_ATOMS: atom_id res chain seq x y z
N MET A 1 -23.34 54.55 -40.29
CA MET A 1 -22.77 53.22 -39.96
C MET A 1 -22.70 53.10 -38.44
N ARG A 2 -23.46 52.19 -37.82
CA ARG A 2 -23.29 51.78 -36.41
C ARG A 2 -23.41 50.25 -36.38
N LEU A 3 -22.28 49.58 -36.16
CA LEU A 3 -22.20 48.14 -35.95
C LEU A 3 -22.48 47.87 -34.46
N SER A 4 -23.49 47.06 -34.16
CA SER A 4 -23.76 46.56 -32.81
C SER A 4 -23.16 45.16 -32.66
N LEU A 5 -22.31 45.03 -31.64
CA LEU A 5 -21.51 43.86 -31.25
C LEU A 5 -22.40 42.65 -30.90
N SER A 6 -22.18 41.50 -31.55
CA SER A 6 -22.73 40.21 -31.12
C SER A 6 -21.86 39.61 -30.01
N LEU A 7 -22.42 39.45 -28.81
CA LEU A 7 -21.82 38.72 -27.70
C LEU A 7 -21.93 37.21 -27.98
N SER A 8 -20.83 36.56 -28.39
CA SER A 8 -20.73 35.10 -28.42
C SER A 8 -20.27 34.58 -27.06
N LEU A 9 -21.14 33.80 -26.41
CA LEU A 9 -20.88 33.10 -25.17
C LEU A 9 -20.13 31.79 -25.47
N CYS A 10 -18.79 31.81 -25.36
CA CYS A 10 -17.96 30.61 -25.51
C CYS A 10 -18.06 29.72 -24.24
N LEU A 11 -18.73 28.58 -24.38
CA LEU A 11 -18.69 27.47 -23.41
C LEU A 11 -17.25 26.93 -23.32
N LEU A 12 -16.58 27.21 -22.20
CA LEU A 12 -15.27 26.63 -21.86
C LEU A 12 -15.46 25.18 -21.40
N PHE A 13 -15.44 24.25 -22.36
CA PHE A 13 -15.18 22.84 -22.07
C PHE A 13 -13.70 22.69 -21.72
N THR A 14 -13.35 22.69 -20.43
CA THR A 14 -12.03 22.24 -19.98
C THR A 14 -11.92 20.73 -20.16
N PRO A 15 -11.02 20.22 -21.02
CA PRO A 15 -10.79 18.78 -21.12
C PRO A 15 -10.18 18.32 -19.79
N ALA A 16 -10.87 17.39 -19.11
CA ALA A 16 -10.27 16.65 -18.01
C ALA A 16 -9.12 15.83 -18.60
N ILE A 17 -7.89 16.28 -18.37
CA ILE A 17 -6.69 15.53 -18.74
C ILE A 17 -6.73 14.24 -17.93
N LEU A 18 -7.05 13.11 -18.57
CA LEU A 18 -6.80 11.79 -18.02
C LEU A 18 -5.27 11.60 -17.97
N SER A 19 -4.63 12.11 -16.92
CA SER A 19 -3.24 11.80 -16.66
C SER A 19 -3.13 10.31 -16.35
N ALA A 20 -2.45 9.57 -17.24
CA ALA A 20 -2.04 8.21 -16.95
C ALA A 20 -1.26 8.20 -15.62
N ALA A 21 -1.55 7.24 -14.75
CA ALA A 21 -0.88 7.15 -13.45
C ALA A 21 0.64 7.02 -13.67
N SER A 22 1.41 7.87 -12.99
CA SER A 22 2.88 7.85 -13.07
C SER A 22 3.43 6.46 -12.75
N ARG A 23 4.54 6.08 -13.39
CA ARG A 23 5.25 4.83 -13.11
C ARG A 23 6.55 5.06 -12.32
N ASN A 24 6.80 6.29 -11.88
CA ASN A 24 7.94 6.62 -11.03
C ASN A 24 7.60 6.29 -9.57
N PRO A 25 8.35 5.39 -8.88
CA PRO A 25 8.12 5.08 -7.48
C PRO A 25 8.14 6.28 -6.54
N ALA A 26 8.88 7.35 -6.86
CA ALA A 26 8.94 8.56 -6.04
C ALA A 26 7.59 9.29 -5.91
N ASP A 27 6.64 9.04 -6.82
CA ASP A 27 5.31 9.66 -6.79
C ASP A 27 4.31 8.90 -5.89
N TYR A 28 4.79 7.89 -5.16
CA TYR A 28 3.99 6.96 -4.36
C TYR A 28 4.47 6.96 -2.91
N PRO A 29 4.03 7.94 -2.09
CA PRO A 29 4.55 8.15 -0.74
C PRO A 29 4.08 7.09 0.27
N LEU A 30 3.00 6.35 -0.04
CA LEU A 30 2.45 5.35 0.85
C LEU A 30 3.05 3.98 0.58
N ARG A 31 2.92 3.07 1.53
CA ARG A 31 3.33 1.67 1.37
C ARG A 31 2.17 0.75 1.67
N ILE A 32 2.04 -0.35 0.93
CA ILE A 32 1.01 -1.36 1.18
C ILE A 32 1.62 -2.75 1.25
N HIS A 33 1.31 -3.48 2.31
CA HIS A 33 1.63 -4.88 2.47
C HIS A 33 0.41 -5.73 2.12
N ILE A 34 0.46 -6.50 1.03
CA ILE A 34 -0.66 -7.34 0.60
C ILE A 34 -0.45 -8.75 1.16
N PHE A 35 -1.24 -9.15 2.16
CA PHE A 35 -1.09 -10.46 2.79
C PHE A 35 -1.58 -11.61 1.89
N GLY A 36 -2.72 -11.39 1.23
CA GLY A 36 -3.39 -12.43 0.48
C GLY A 36 -4.47 -11.87 -0.43
N ARG A 37 -4.79 -12.63 -1.46
CA ARG A 37 -5.80 -12.31 -2.47
C ARG A 37 -6.46 -13.56 -3.00
N ASN A 38 -7.77 -13.50 -3.17
CA ASN A 38 -8.54 -14.39 -4.02
C ASN A 38 -8.62 -13.77 -5.42
N GLN A 39 -8.34 -14.55 -6.46
CA GLN A 39 -8.14 -14.01 -7.80
C GLN A 39 -8.70 -14.92 -8.90
N THR A 40 -9.44 -14.31 -9.82
CA THR A 40 -9.79 -14.87 -11.12
C THR A 40 -8.99 -14.16 -12.21
N THR A 41 -8.28 -14.93 -13.04
CA THR A 41 -7.53 -14.38 -14.19
C THR A 41 -8.19 -14.79 -15.49
N PHE A 42 -8.49 -13.80 -16.32
CA PHE A 42 -9.04 -13.95 -17.65
C PHE A 42 -7.91 -13.89 -18.68
N TYR A 43 -7.95 -14.79 -19.66
CA TYR A 43 -6.94 -14.90 -20.70
C TYR A 43 -7.58 -14.68 -22.06
N SER A 44 -6.91 -13.90 -22.90
CA SER A 44 -7.23 -13.74 -24.32
C SER A 44 -5.96 -14.05 -25.12
N MET A 45 -6.09 -14.83 -26.19
CA MET A 45 -4.96 -15.23 -27.06
C MET A 45 -3.73 -15.76 -26.29
N ARG A 46 -3.95 -16.51 -25.20
CA ARG A 46 -2.91 -17.04 -24.28
C ARG A 46 -2.12 -16.00 -23.48
N SER A 47 -2.46 -14.71 -23.57
CA SER A 47 -1.97 -13.65 -22.68
C SER A 47 -2.98 -13.34 -21.57
N VAL A 48 -2.48 -12.85 -20.43
CA VAL A 48 -3.35 -12.29 -19.39
C VAL A 48 -4.01 -11.04 -19.97
N ASP A 49 -5.33 -11.00 -19.92
CA ASP A 49 -6.14 -9.86 -20.35
C ASP A 49 -6.56 -9.04 -19.13
N GLU A 50 -7.10 -9.73 -18.13
CA GLU A 50 -7.63 -9.10 -16.93
C GLU A 50 -7.50 -10.02 -15.71
N SER A 51 -7.34 -9.41 -14.54
CA SER A 51 -7.35 -10.08 -13.26
C SER A 51 -8.28 -9.34 -12.30
N LYS A 52 -9.24 -10.07 -11.74
CA LYS A 52 -10.20 -9.56 -10.74
C LYS A 52 -10.08 -10.32 -9.45
N GLY A 53 -10.39 -9.66 -8.35
CA GLY A 53 -10.36 -10.31 -7.06
C GLY A 53 -10.59 -9.39 -5.89
N ASP A 54 -10.36 -9.96 -4.72
CA ASP A 54 -10.41 -9.31 -3.43
C ASP A 54 -9.25 -9.78 -2.55
N GLY A 55 -8.97 -9.04 -1.50
CA GLY A 55 -7.88 -9.38 -0.60
C GLY A 55 -7.81 -8.50 0.64
N ARG A 56 -6.76 -8.75 1.42
CA ARG A 56 -6.46 -8.03 2.66
C ARG A 56 -5.03 -7.53 2.65
N ALA A 57 -4.84 -6.33 3.16
CA ALA A 57 -3.57 -5.65 3.22
C ALA A 57 -3.46 -4.77 4.46
N ASN A 58 -2.24 -4.35 4.79
CA ASN A 58 -2.00 -3.18 5.64
C ASN A 58 -1.50 -2.04 4.77
N LEU A 59 -2.11 -0.86 4.91
CA LEU A 59 -1.62 0.41 4.39
C LEU A 59 -0.81 1.11 5.48
N PHE A 60 0.38 1.57 5.12
CA PHE A 60 1.26 2.36 5.97
C PHE A 60 1.21 3.81 5.51
N GLU A 61 0.86 4.68 6.45
CA GLU A 61 0.71 6.11 6.23
C GLU A 61 1.04 6.85 7.55
N ASN A 62 2.05 7.71 7.52
CA ASN A 62 2.47 8.54 8.65
C ASN A 62 2.89 7.74 9.91
N GLY A 63 3.57 6.61 9.73
CA GLY A 63 4.06 5.76 10.81
C GLY A 63 2.96 4.92 11.48
N GLU A 64 1.77 4.85 10.88
CA GLU A 64 0.68 3.96 11.31
C GLU A 64 0.40 2.92 10.23
N ALA A 65 0.09 1.70 10.67
CA ALA A 65 -0.47 0.67 9.79
C ALA A 65 -1.97 0.54 10.03
N ARG A 66 -2.77 0.56 8.95
CA ARG A 66 -4.20 0.28 8.99
C ARG A 66 -4.54 -0.87 8.05
N GLY A 67 -5.37 -1.77 8.53
CA GLY A 67 -5.93 -2.85 7.75
C GLY A 67 -6.80 -2.28 6.63
N VAL A 68 -6.72 -2.91 5.47
CA VAL A 68 -7.50 -2.59 4.29
C VAL A 68 -8.03 -3.89 3.71
N ASP A 69 -9.35 -3.97 3.61
CA ASP A 69 -9.97 -4.92 2.70
C ASP A 69 -10.08 -4.25 1.34
N PHE A 70 -9.78 -4.98 0.27
CA PHE A 70 -9.82 -4.40 -1.07
C PHE A 70 -10.45 -5.34 -2.09
N ASN A 71 -10.96 -4.74 -3.16
CA ASN A 71 -11.28 -5.41 -4.40
C ASN A 71 -10.57 -4.72 -5.57
N TYR A 72 -10.36 -5.44 -6.68
CA TYR A 72 -9.60 -4.94 -7.81
C TYR A 72 -10.01 -5.54 -9.15
N SER A 73 -9.69 -4.79 -10.21
CA SER A 73 -9.80 -5.17 -11.61
C SER A 73 -8.60 -4.59 -12.34
N CYS A 74 -7.62 -5.43 -12.68
CA CYS A 74 -6.31 -5.00 -13.13
C CYS A 74 -5.88 -5.74 -14.40
N SER A 75 -5.08 -5.09 -15.25
CA SER A 75 -4.64 -5.65 -16.54
C SER A 75 -3.57 -6.76 -16.40
N ASP A 76 -3.07 -6.99 -15.20
CA ASP A 76 -2.14 -8.07 -14.89
C ASP A 76 -2.45 -8.65 -13.49
N LYS A 77 -1.84 -9.79 -13.17
CA LYS A 77 -2.03 -10.52 -11.91
C LYS A 77 -1.49 -9.71 -10.73
N LEU A 78 -2.37 -9.43 -9.77
CA LEU A 78 -1.95 -8.88 -8.48
C LEU A 78 -1.20 -9.95 -7.66
N ARG A 79 -0.13 -9.53 -7.00
CA ARG A 79 0.70 -10.40 -6.16
C ARG A 79 0.58 -9.99 -4.71
N ALA A 80 0.60 -10.99 -3.83
CA ALA A 80 0.81 -10.74 -2.42
C ALA A 80 2.26 -10.29 -2.21
N SER A 81 2.48 -9.48 -1.19
CA SER A 81 3.80 -9.11 -0.70
C SER A 81 4.60 -10.35 -0.29
N PHE A 82 5.92 -10.26 -0.41
CA PHE A 82 6.83 -11.31 0.05
C PHE A 82 7.38 -10.96 1.43
N GLY A 83 7.30 -11.88 2.39
CA GLY A 83 7.79 -11.65 3.75
C GLY A 83 7.13 -10.43 4.41
N TYR A 84 7.91 -9.36 4.62
CA TYR A 84 7.46 -8.08 5.17
C TYR A 84 7.55 -6.93 4.15
N GLU A 85 7.91 -7.24 2.89
CA GLU A 85 8.04 -6.23 1.84
C GLU A 85 6.72 -5.54 1.52
N THR A 86 6.81 -4.31 1.05
CA THR A 86 5.65 -3.50 0.69
C THR A 86 5.75 -2.95 -0.74
N TYR A 87 4.60 -2.72 -1.36
CA TYR A 87 4.51 -2.06 -2.65
C TYR A 87 4.29 -0.55 -2.48
N PRO A 88 4.86 0.31 -3.35
CA PRO A 88 4.56 1.73 -3.33
C PRO A 88 3.10 1.96 -3.69
N ALA A 89 2.45 2.87 -2.97
CA ALA A 89 1.05 3.18 -3.15
C ALA A 89 0.78 4.69 -3.03
N LYS A 90 -0.37 5.12 -3.54
CA LYS A 90 -0.89 6.46 -3.30
C LYS A 90 -2.41 6.49 -3.39
N TRP A 91 -3.01 7.41 -2.66
CA TRP A 91 -4.43 7.67 -2.80
C TRP A 91 -4.74 8.26 -4.18
N LYS A 92 -5.66 7.63 -4.90
CA LYS A 92 -6.41 8.30 -5.97
C LYS A 92 -7.64 9.01 -5.40
N LYS A 93 -8.29 8.37 -4.42
CA LYS A 93 -9.34 8.95 -3.58
C LYS A 93 -9.08 8.52 -2.14
N PRO A 94 -8.79 9.46 -1.21
CA PRO A 94 -8.48 9.13 0.17
C PRO A 94 -9.50 8.17 0.79
N GLY A 95 -9.02 7.07 1.36
CA GLY A 95 -9.82 6.05 2.04
C GLY A 95 -10.70 5.16 1.14
N ARG A 96 -10.76 5.40 -0.18
CA ARG A 96 -11.68 4.68 -1.08
C ARG A 96 -11.01 4.03 -2.28
N GLU A 97 -10.00 4.67 -2.85
CA GLU A 97 -9.35 4.19 -4.07
C GLU A 97 -7.85 4.43 -3.99
N LEU A 98 -7.09 3.34 -3.98
CA LEU A 98 -5.63 3.34 -3.90
C LEU A 98 -5.05 2.91 -5.25
N ILE A 99 -3.99 3.57 -5.70
CA ILE A 99 -3.17 3.12 -6.83
C ILE A 99 -1.93 2.46 -6.23
N VAL A 100 -1.71 1.20 -6.59
CA VAL A 100 -0.52 0.44 -6.18
C VAL A 100 0.40 0.27 -7.37
N LEU A 101 1.67 0.57 -7.17
CA LEU A 101 2.72 0.42 -8.17
C LEU A 101 3.36 -0.97 -8.04
N MET A 102 3.05 -1.84 -8.99
CA MET A 102 3.48 -3.23 -9.01
C MET A 102 4.70 -3.40 -9.93
N PRO A 103 5.73 -4.17 -9.53
CA PRO A 103 6.84 -4.46 -10.42
C PRO A 103 6.42 -5.41 -11.55
N VAL A 104 7.00 -5.22 -12.73
CA VAL A 104 6.92 -6.16 -13.85
C VAL A 104 7.98 -7.23 -13.64
N PHE A 105 7.55 -8.47 -13.41
CA PHE A 105 8.46 -9.56 -13.11
C PHE A 105 9.45 -9.82 -14.27
N GLY A 106 10.72 -10.05 -13.93
CA GLY A 106 11.80 -10.26 -14.90
C GLY A 106 12.28 -9.00 -15.62
N ARG A 107 11.78 -7.81 -15.25
CA ARG A 107 12.22 -6.52 -15.80
C ARG A 107 12.56 -5.54 -14.68
N SER A 108 13.83 -5.22 -14.55
CA SER A 108 14.29 -4.20 -13.60
C SER A 108 13.70 -2.83 -13.96
N ASN A 109 13.30 -2.07 -12.94
CA ASN A 109 12.75 -0.71 -13.06
C ASN A 109 11.51 -0.58 -13.96
N ALA A 110 10.80 -1.67 -14.22
CA ALA A 110 9.56 -1.66 -14.96
C ALA A 110 8.39 -1.87 -13.99
N TYR A 111 7.38 -1.02 -14.09
CA TYR A 111 6.22 -1.03 -13.21
C TYR A 111 4.91 -0.91 -13.98
N TRP A 112 3.84 -1.43 -13.38
CA TRP A 112 2.47 -1.24 -13.80
C TRP A 112 1.62 -0.85 -12.58
N THR A 113 0.44 -0.29 -12.80
CA THR A 113 -0.42 0.21 -11.72
C THR A 113 -1.69 -0.61 -11.59
N CYS A 114 -2.06 -0.96 -10.36
CA CYS A 114 -3.33 -1.61 -10.04
C CYS A 114 -4.17 -0.68 -9.16
N ASN A 115 -5.41 -0.42 -9.55
CA ASN A 115 -6.33 0.34 -8.71
C ASN A 115 -7.06 -0.62 -7.77
N LEU A 116 -6.98 -0.34 -6.47
CA LEU A 116 -7.69 -1.07 -5.43
C LEU A 116 -8.83 -0.19 -4.92
N GLN A 117 -10.04 -0.73 -4.91
CA GLN A 117 -11.14 -0.13 -4.14
C GLN A 117 -10.99 -0.61 -2.70
N THR A 118 -10.95 0.31 -1.75
CA THR A 118 -10.52 0.02 -0.38
C THR A 118 -11.64 0.26 0.62
N ASP A 119 -11.69 -0.60 1.64
CA ASP A 119 -12.38 -0.37 2.90
C ASP A 119 -11.36 -0.36 4.05
N VAL A 120 -11.04 0.84 4.54
CA VAL A 120 -10.01 1.07 5.56
C VAL A 120 -10.57 0.78 6.94
N LYS A 121 -9.86 -0.04 7.71
CA LYS A 121 -10.24 -0.50 9.03
C LYS A 121 -9.64 0.36 10.13
N SER A 122 -10.26 0.30 11.31
CA SER A 122 -9.76 0.93 12.55
C SER A 122 -8.72 0.08 13.31
N PHE A 123 -8.28 -1.03 12.71
CA PHE A 123 -7.30 -1.98 13.24
C PHE A 123 -6.27 -2.31 12.16
N ALA A 124 -5.11 -2.84 12.53
CA ALA A 124 -4.13 -3.43 11.63
C ALA A 124 -4.31 -4.95 11.56
N TYR A 125 -3.96 -5.56 10.43
CA TYR A 125 -3.80 -7.00 10.35
C TYR A 125 -2.41 -7.41 10.84
N ALA A 126 -2.33 -8.40 11.72
CA ALA A 126 -1.09 -9.00 12.20
C ALA A 126 -1.11 -10.50 11.96
N THR A 127 0.04 -11.09 11.65
CA THR A 127 0.16 -12.55 11.53
C THR A 127 0.87 -13.11 12.76
N HIS A 128 0.14 -13.91 13.54
CA HIS A 128 0.66 -14.62 14.71
C HIS A 128 0.49 -16.10 14.51
N ASN A 129 1.57 -16.88 14.66
CA ASN A 129 1.56 -18.34 14.52
C ASN A 129 0.90 -18.80 13.19
N GLY A 130 1.18 -18.08 12.10
CA GLY A 130 0.62 -18.37 10.77
C GLY A 130 -0.87 -18.03 10.59
N ARG A 131 -1.51 -17.38 11.57
CA ARG A 131 -2.90 -16.92 11.49
C ARG A 131 -2.97 -15.41 11.48
N MET A 132 -3.82 -14.87 10.60
CA MET A 132 -4.12 -13.44 10.56
C MET A 132 -5.13 -13.07 11.63
N ASN A 133 -4.78 -12.11 12.47
CA ASN A 133 -5.64 -11.51 13.49
C ASN A 133 -5.73 -9.99 13.27
N SER A 134 -6.74 -9.38 13.87
CA SER A 134 -6.88 -7.92 13.93
C SER A 134 -6.28 -7.41 15.24
N GLU A 135 -5.50 -6.34 15.17
CA GLU A 135 -4.89 -5.68 16.33
C GLU A 135 -5.17 -4.18 16.34
N PRO A 136 -5.29 -3.55 17.53
CA PRO A 136 -5.34 -2.10 17.61
C PRO A 136 -4.14 -1.45 16.90
N VAL A 137 -4.37 -0.35 16.19
CA VAL A 137 -3.32 0.37 15.43
C VAL A 137 -2.12 0.71 16.34
N GLU A 138 -2.38 1.17 17.56
CA GLU A 138 -1.32 1.50 18.54
C GLU A 138 -0.49 0.29 18.98
N ALA A 139 -1.13 -0.88 19.12
CA ALA A 139 -0.42 -2.11 19.49
C ALA A 139 0.50 -2.54 18.36
N PHE A 140 0.01 -2.51 17.11
CA PHE A 140 0.83 -2.80 15.94
C PHE A 140 1.96 -1.79 15.77
N LYS A 141 1.70 -0.50 15.94
CA LYS A 141 2.72 0.56 15.92
C LYS A 141 3.81 0.33 16.96
N THR A 142 3.43 -0.06 18.17
CA THR A 142 4.40 -0.44 19.22
C THR A 142 5.26 -1.61 18.78
N TRP A 143 4.66 -2.64 18.18
CA TRP A 143 5.39 -3.75 17.59
C TRP A 143 6.34 -3.27 16.48
N MET A 144 5.92 -2.40 15.57
CA MET A 144 6.74 -1.83 14.50
C MET A 144 8.00 -1.16 15.06
N VAL A 145 7.84 -0.27 16.04
CA VAL A 145 8.95 0.45 16.70
C VAL A 145 9.90 -0.52 17.40
N ASN A 146 9.36 -1.51 18.11
CA ASN A 146 10.17 -2.50 18.82
C ASN A 146 10.98 -3.40 17.89
N HIS A 147 10.58 -3.50 16.62
CA HIS A 147 11.25 -4.32 15.62
C HIS A 147 11.97 -3.51 14.53
N ASP A 148 12.15 -2.20 14.75
CA ASP A 148 12.73 -1.28 13.77
C ASP A 148 12.09 -1.43 12.36
N TYR A 149 10.80 -1.72 12.32
CA TYR A 149 10.07 -1.96 11.09
C TYR A 149 9.35 -0.69 10.67
N ASP A 150 9.77 -0.14 9.52
CA ASP A 150 9.31 1.13 8.99
C ASP A 150 9.35 1.11 7.45
N PRO A 151 8.30 0.54 6.83
CA PRO A 151 8.24 0.42 5.37
C PRO A 151 8.30 1.74 4.61
N GLU A 152 7.82 2.83 5.23
CA GLU A 152 7.81 4.17 4.62
C GLU A 152 9.23 4.71 4.43
N HIS A 153 10.16 4.27 5.28
CA HIS A 153 11.58 4.66 5.22
C HIS A 153 12.51 3.51 4.81
N GLY A 154 11.98 2.49 4.13
CA GLY A 154 12.76 1.39 3.54
C GLY A 154 13.22 0.32 4.53
N LYS A 155 12.71 0.33 5.77
CA LYS A 155 12.96 -0.73 6.76
C LYS A 155 11.91 -1.83 6.63
N ASP A 156 11.94 -2.53 5.49
CA ASP A 156 10.95 -3.54 5.12
C ASP A 156 11.19 -4.91 5.80
N VAL A 157 12.21 -5.06 6.65
CA VAL A 157 12.51 -6.32 7.36
C VAL A 157 12.58 -6.05 8.87
N PRO A 158 11.65 -6.58 9.67
CA PRO A 158 11.69 -6.43 11.13
C PRO A 158 12.95 -7.07 11.71
N THR A 159 13.66 -6.31 12.53
CA THR A 159 14.81 -6.80 13.30
C THR A 159 14.38 -7.04 14.74
N LYS A 160 14.94 -8.06 15.39
CA LYS A 160 14.70 -8.22 16.83
C LYS A 160 15.58 -7.19 17.54
N ARG A 161 15.01 -6.25 18.31
CA ARG A 161 15.82 -5.40 19.19
C ARG A 161 16.57 -6.30 20.18
N GLU A 162 17.88 -6.21 20.18
CA GLU A 162 18.69 -6.69 21.31
C GLU A 162 18.38 -5.78 22.51
N PRO A 163 18.06 -6.33 23.70
CA PRO A 163 17.81 -5.48 24.86
C PRO A 163 19.04 -4.62 25.10
N SER A 164 18.85 -3.29 25.02
CA SER A 164 19.92 -2.34 25.30
C SER A 164 20.46 -2.61 26.70
N ALA A 165 21.78 -2.74 26.83
CA ALA A 165 22.48 -3.03 28.09
C ALA A 165 22.18 -2.03 29.23
N ALA A 166 21.46 -0.95 28.95
CA ALA A 166 20.97 0.02 29.92
C ALA A 166 19.80 -0.49 30.80
N GLU A 167 19.17 -1.62 30.47
CA GLU A 167 18.04 -2.19 31.22
C GLU A 167 18.41 -3.48 32.00
N ALA A 168 19.71 -3.71 32.24
CA ALA A 168 20.13 -4.80 33.10
C ALA A 168 19.68 -4.55 34.55
N PRO A 169 18.92 -5.46 35.19
CA PRO A 169 18.55 -5.32 36.60
C PRO A 169 19.81 -5.30 37.47
N PRO A 170 19.83 -4.53 38.58
CA PRO A 170 20.99 -4.45 39.45
C PRO A 170 21.35 -5.85 39.96
N SER A 171 22.59 -6.25 39.69
CA SER A 171 23.17 -7.53 40.11
C SER A 171 22.95 -7.73 41.61
N ALA A 172 22.36 -8.87 41.98
CA ALA A 172 22.16 -9.25 43.37
C ALA A 172 23.50 -9.31 44.11
N PRO A 173 23.58 -8.84 45.38
CA PRO A 173 24.82 -8.83 46.13
C PRO A 173 25.31 -10.27 46.40
N PRO A 174 26.64 -10.49 46.41
CA PRO A 174 27.23 -11.81 46.60
C PRO A 174 26.87 -12.34 48.00
N GLN A 175 26.32 -13.56 48.02
CA GLN A 175 26.10 -14.30 49.27
C GLN A 175 27.46 -14.76 49.83
N GLN A 176 27.70 -14.44 51.11
CA GLN A 176 28.83 -14.92 51.91
C GLN A 176 28.54 -16.30 52.49
#